data_AF-A0A968BVD6-F1
#
_entry.id   AF-A0A968BVD6-F1
#
_cell.length_a   1.000
_cell.length_b   1.000
_cell.length_c   1.000
_cell.angle_alpha   90.00
_cell.angle_beta   90.00
_cell.angle_gamma   90.00
#
_symmetry.space_group_name_H-M   'P 1'
#
loop_
_entity.id
_entity.type
_entity.pdbx_description
1 polymer ?
#
loop_
_entity_poly.entity_id
_entity_poly.type
_entity_poly.pdbx_seq_one_letter_code
_entity_poly.pdbx_strand_id
1 'polypeptide(L)'
;MKLHRVARLFPDMTTQQFNDLVEDIRKNGQIEPILLCSGKIADGRHRYKACNKLKIEAKMVRWEDVRPSKDASIVDYVISRNLRRRHLTKSQRAAIATEALPLYEEEAKAKMKRAGAKGGKASGEARKKQVEETKGPAKLQDPSPAEEPETTEEKKAAPAKKAKKAPKDRASESTAKAAKQAGVSQRYVAEAAAIKKKSLALYKLVESGEVAIPLAKKIADLDPPHLKIVLREGKKHGYKKALDDFLAQFRPKDDEPSQRDLVTKLKRATKQAEALNATLSAAAEMAKKLNIEKGQGLINLIELTDTANQLARQIAKD
;
A
#
# COMPACT_ATOMS: atom_id res chain seq x y z
N MET A 1 35.53 2.88 -12.65
CA MET A 1 34.42 2.35 -13.49
C MET A 1 33.07 2.94 -13.07
N LYS A 2 32.11 3.05 -14.00
CA LYS A 2 30.74 3.53 -13.72
C LYS A 2 29.84 2.39 -13.20
N LEU A 3 28.94 2.71 -12.26
CA LEU A 3 27.94 1.76 -11.75
C LEU A 3 26.71 1.71 -12.67
N HIS A 4 26.20 0.51 -12.91
CA HIS A 4 24.91 0.30 -13.55
C HIS A 4 23.78 0.66 -12.56
N ARG A 5 22.60 1.07 -13.06
CA ARG A 5 21.46 1.45 -12.21
C ARG A 5 21.01 0.32 -11.28
N VAL A 6 21.02 -0.92 -11.78
CA VAL A 6 20.66 -2.14 -11.01
C VAL A 6 21.59 -2.34 -9.80
N ALA A 7 22.86 -1.97 -9.90
CA ALA A 7 23.80 -2.08 -8.79
C ALA A 7 23.49 -1.10 -7.64
N ARG A 8 22.62 -0.11 -7.86
CA ARG A 8 22.16 0.86 -6.84
C ARG A 8 20.94 0.39 -6.05
N LEU A 9 20.29 -0.71 -6.47
CA LEU A 9 19.12 -1.26 -5.78
C LEU A 9 19.43 -1.80 -4.37
N PHE A 10 20.70 -2.08 -4.08
CA PHE A 10 21.11 -2.68 -2.81
C PHE A 10 21.83 -1.63 -1.95
N PRO A 11 21.55 -1.57 -0.63
CA PRO A 11 22.23 -0.66 0.28
C PRO A 11 23.73 -0.99 0.40
N ASP A 12 24.53 -0.01 0.82
CA ASP A 12 25.97 -0.17 1.06
C ASP A 12 26.23 -1.08 2.26
N MET A 13 27.31 -1.86 2.17
CA MET A 13 27.82 -2.62 3.31
C MET A 13 28.33 -1.66 4.38
N THR A 14 28.22 -2.06 5.64
CA THR A 14 28.83 -1.31 6.74
C THR A 14 30.37 -1.33 6.59
N THR A 15 31.05 -0.40 7.24
CA THR A 15 32.52 -0.35 7.22
C THR A 15 33.14 -1.66 7.71
N GLN A 16 32.57 -2.27 8.75
CA GLN A 16 33.02 -3.56 9.27
C GLN A 16 32.88 -4.67 8.21
N GLN A 17 31.68 -4.84 7.64
CA GLN A 17 31.43 -5.84 6.60
C GLN A 17 32.34 -5.66 5.38
N PHE A 18 32.64 -4.41 5.01
CA PHE A 18 33.56 -4.13 3.93
C PHE A 18 35.00 -4.50 4.28
N ASN A 19 35.46 -4.23 5.50
CA ASN A 19 36.78 -4.64 5.94
C ASN A 19 36.90 -6.17 5.97
N ASP A 20 35.92 -6.88 6.50
CA ASP A 20 35.88 -8.35 6.52
C ASP A 20 35.96 -8.91 5.09
N LEU A 21 35.23 -8.31 4.13
CA LEU A 21 35.30 -8.67 2.71
C LEU A 21 36.69 -8.42 2.10
N VAL A 22 37.35 -7.31 2.47
CA VAL A 22 38.70 -7.01 2.01
C VAL A 22 39.69 -8.04 2.56
N GLU A 23 39.55 -8.47 3.82
CA GLU A 23 40.41 -9.51 4.37
C GLU A 23 40.19 -10.88 3.74
N ASP A 24 38.93 -11.25 3.51
CA ASP A 24 38.58 -12.48 2.81
C ASP A 24 39.18 -12.52 1.40
N ILE A 25 39.02 -11.44 0.62
CA ILE A 25 39.60 -11.34 -0.73
C ILE A 25 41.14 -11.35 -0.67
N ARG A 26 41.75 -10.83 0.39
CA ARG A 26 43.22 -10.90 0.56
C ARG A 26 43.69 -12.33 0.80
N LYS A 27 42.95 -13.10 1.61
CA LYS A 27 43.31 -14.48 1.97
C LYS A 27 42.99 -15.48 0.87
N ASN A 28 41.78 -15.39 0.31
CA ASN A 28 41.21 -16.39 -0.61
C ASN A 28 41.21 -15.93 -2.07
N GLY A 29 41.61 -14.67 -2.34
CA GLY A 29 41.45 -14.05 -3.65
C GLY A 29 39.99 -13.73 -3.97
N GLN A 30 39.77 -13.16 -5.15
CA GLN A 30 38.41 -12.97 -5.64
C GLN A 30 37.84 -14.32 -6.15
N ILE A 31 36.97 -14.93 -5.34
CA ILE A 31 36.24 -16.16 -5.71
C ILE A 31 35.18 -15.86 -6.76
N GLU A 32 34.37 -14.84 -6.51
CA GLU A 32 33.23 -14.53 -7.38
C GLU A 32 33.52 -13.36 -8.32
N PRO A 33 33.25 -13.49 -9.63
CA PRO A 33 33.51 -12.42 -10.58
C PRO A 33 32.51 -11.26 -10.45
N ILE A 34 32.98 -10.06 -10.80
CA ILE A 34 32.17 -8.84 -10.91
C ILE A 34 31.38 -8.90 -12.22
N LEU A 35 30.07 -8.68 -12.15
CA LEU A 35 29.22 -8.69 -13.33
C LEU A 35 29.22 -7.32 -14.00
N LEU A 36 29.58 -7.27 -15.27
CA LEU A 36 29.50 -6.08 -16.10
C LEU A 36 28.30 -6.15 -17.04
N CYS A 37 27.67 -5.02 -17.31
CA CYS A 37 26.69 -4.89 -18.38
C CYS A 37 26.95 -3.60 -19.12
N SER A 38 27.18 -3.71 -20.44
CA SER A 38 27.55 -2.56 -21.27
C SER A 38 28.69 -1.72 -20.67
N GLY A 39 29.73 -2.39 -20.16
CA GLY A 39 30.91 -1.76 -19.54
C GLY A 39 30.68 -1.13 -18.15
N LYS A 40 29.50 -1.29 -17.55
CA LYS A 40 29.16 -0.77 -16.21
C LYS A 40 29.02 -1.91 -15.21
N ILE A 41 29.37 -1.69 -13.95
CA ILE A 41 29.25 -2.70 -12.89
C ILE A 41 27.77 -2.91 -12.56
N ALA A 42 27.23 -4.10 -12.84
CA ALA A 42 25.87 -4.51 -12.52
C ALA A 42 25.74 -5.22 -11.16
N ASP A 43 26.76 -5.98 -10.76
CA ASP A 43 26.85 -6.67 -9.46
C ASP A 43 28.32 -6.78 -9.02
N GLY A 44 28.58 -6.76 -7.71
CA GLY A 44 29.93 -6.84 -7.17
C GLY A 44 30.64 -5.49 -6.94
N ARG A 45 29.90 -4.40 -6.67
CA ARG A 45 30.50 -3.07 -6.46
C ARG A 45 31.52 -3.02 -5.31
N HIS A 46 31.24 -3.72 -4.21
CA HIS A 46 32.15 -3.76 -3.05
C HIS A 46 33.35 -4.66 -3.34
N ARG A 47 33.17 -5.75 -4.10
CA ARG A 47 34.28 -6.58 -4.60
C ARG A 47 35.23 -5.77 -5.47
N TYR A 48 34.70 -4.98 -6.41
CA TYR A 48 35.54 -4.08 -7.22
C TYR A 48 36.32 -3.06 -6.36
N LYS A 49 35.66 -2.43 -5.38
CA LYS A 49 36.33 -1.51 -4.43
C LYS A 49 37.42 -2.22 -3.62
N ALA A 50 37.15 -3.44 -3.15
CA ALA A 50 38.10 -4.23 -2.38
C ALA A 50 39.31 -4.65 -3.23
N CYS A 51 39.09 -5.14 -4.46
CA CYS A 51 40.18 -5.48 -5.38
C CYS A 51 41.07 -4.26 -5.68
N ASN A 52 40.46 -3.09 -5.92
CA ASN A 52 41.22 -1.84 -6.11
C ASN A 52 42.02 -1.46 -4.86
N LYS A 53 41.45 -1.60 -3.66
CA LYS A 53 42.13 -1.31 -2.39
C LYS A 53 43.34 -2.23 -2.17
N LEU A 54 43.22 -3.49 -2.56
CA LEU A 54 44.27 -4.50 -2.46
C LEU A 54 45.25 -4.47 -3.65
N LYS A 55 45.01 -3.62 -4.66
CA LYS A 55 45.78 -3.56 -5.92
C LYS A 55 45.87 -4.92 -6.66
N ILE A 56 44.83 -5.75 -6.53
CA ILE A 56 44.73 -7.02 -7.27
C ILE A 56 43.88 -6.83 -8.52
N GLU A 57 44.19 -7.60 -9.57
CA GLU A 57 43.37 -7.58 -10.79
C GLU A 57 42.00 -8.20 -10.51
N ALA A 58 40.95 -7.44 -10.81
CA ALA A 58 39.59 -7.83 -10.52
C ALA A 58 39.07 -8.77 -11.62
N LYS A 59 38.65 -9.99 -11.25
CA LYS A 59 37.96 -10.92 -12.15
C LYS A 59 36.59 -10.36 -12.52
N MET A 60 36.35 -10.17 -13.81
CA MET A 60 35.10 -9.62 -14.34
C MET A 60 34.49 -10.54 -15.38
N VAL A 61 33.17 -10.54 -15.47
CA VAL A 61 32.42 -11.28 -16.49
C VAL A 61 31.34 -10.36 -17.08
N ARG A 62 31.15 -10.39 -18.40
CA ARG A 62 30.12 -9.57 -19.05
C ARG A 62 28.78 -10.31 -19.04
N TRP A 63 27.71 -9.56 -18.81
CA TRP A 63 26.33 -10.05 -18.81
C TRP A 63 25.97 -10.70 -20.13
N GLU A 64 26.49 -10.16 -21.22
CA GLU A 64 26.31 -10.67 -22.57
C GLU A 64 26.82 -12.10 -22.73
N ASP A 65 27.84 -12.50 -21.94
CA ASP A 65 28.47 -13.82 -21.96
C ASP A 65 27.77 -14.83 -21.02
N VAL A 66 27.12 -14.36 -19.94
CA VAL A 66 26.51 -15.23 -18.90
C VAL A 66 24.99 -15.25 -18.90
N ARG A 67 24.33 -14.44 -19.72
CA ARG A 67 22.86 -14.39 -19.78
C ARG A 67 22.29 -15.71 -20.32
N PRO A 68 21.27 -16.29 -19.66
CA PRO A 68 20.66 -17.54 -20.13
C PRO A 68 19.98 -17.43 -21.50
N SER A 69 19.50 -16.25 -21.86
CA SER A 69 18.87 -16.00 -23.16
C SER A 69 19.00 -14.53 -23.55
N LYS A 70 18.78 -14.22 -24.84
CA LYS A 70 18.83 -12.83 -25.36
C LYS A 70 17.79 -11.91 -24.70
N ASP A 71 16.68 -12.47 -24.22
CA ASP A 71 15.57 -11.74 -23.58
C ASP A 71 15.64 -11.77 -22.05
N ALA A 72 16.67 -12.40 -21.47
CA ALA A 72 16.87 -12.45 -20.03
C ALA A 72 17.05 -11.04 -19.46
N SER A 73 16.32 -10.75 -18.38
CA SER A 73 16.44 -9.50 -17.65
C SER A 73 17.65 -9.55 -16.73
N ILE A 74 18.51 -8.54 -16.85
CA ILE A 74 19.61 -8.34 -15.91
C ILE A 74 19.11 -7.99 -14.52
N VAL A 75 17.97 -7.29 -14.42
CA VAL A 75 17.32 -6.93 -13.15
C VAL A 75 16.94 -8.21 -12.40
N ASP A 76 16.26 -9.13 -13.08
CA ASP A 76 15.85 -10.42 -12.53
C ASP A 76 17.07 -11.21 -12.04
N TYR A 77 18.15 -11.26 -12.83
CA TYR A 77 19.37 -11.99 -12.48
C TYR A 77 20.06 -11.43 -11.23
N VAL A 78 20.29 -10.12 -11.18
CA VAL A 78 20.98 -9.48 -10.05
C VAL A 78 20.14 -9.59 -8.78
N ILE A 79 18.82 -9.42 -8.88
CA ILE A 79 17.89 -9.60 -7.74
C ILE A 79 17.94 -11.05 -7.24
N SER A 80 17.83 -12.05 -8.11
CA SER A 80 17.90 -13.47 -7.72
C SER A 80 19.23 -13.84 -7.06
N ARG A 81 20.35 -13.31 -7.56
CA ARG A 81 21.68 -13.58 -7.03
C ARG A 81 21.89 -12.94 -5.65
N ASN A 82 21.40 -11.72 -5.44
CA ASN A 82 21.57 -11.00 -4.18
C ASN A 82 20.55 -11.40 -3.11
N LEU A 83 19.31 -11.75 -3.48
CA LEU A 83 18.30 -12.24 -2.55
C LEU A 83 18.67 -13.57 -1.91
N ARG A 84 19.32 -14.49 -2.66
CA ARG A 84 19.73 -15.80 -2.14
C ARG A 84 20.90 -15.74 -1.16
N ARG A 85 21.67 -14.65 -1.15
CA ARG A 85 22.90 -14.50 -0.34
C ARG A 85 22.75 -13.62 0.87
N ARG A 86 21.68 -12.84 0.94
CA ARG A 86 21.39 -11.97 2.08
C ARG A 86 20.14 -12.50 2.75
N HIS A 87 20.21 -12.78 4.05
CA HIS A 87 19.02 -13.00 4.87
C HIS A 87 18.26 -11.67 5.02
N LEU A 88 17.64 -11.22 3.94
CA LEU A 88 16.82 -10.01 3.92
C LEU A 88 15.45 -10.34 4.50
N THR A 89 14.97 -9.48 5.40
CA THR A 89 13.61 -9.57 5.91
C THR A 89 12.61 -9.37 4.77
N LYS A 90 11.38 -9.89 4.93
CA LYS A 90 10.30 -9.66 3.96
C LYS A 90 10.12 -8.16 3.67
N SER A 91 10.25 -7.30 4.68
CA SER A 91 10.11 -5.85 4.54
C SER A 91 11.20 -5.23 3.65
N GLN A 92 12.45 -5.63 3.83
CA GLN A 92 13.56 -5.19 2.97
C GLN A 92 13.39 -5.70 1.53
N ARG A 93 12.92 -6.94 1.36
CA ARG A 93 12.62 -7.50 0.03
C ARG A 93 11.54 -6.70 -0.70
N ALA A 94 10.52 -6.24 0.01
CA ALA A 94 9.49 -5.36 -0.55
C ALA A 94 10.01 -3.94 -0.87
N ALA A 95 10.93 -3.39 -0.08
CA ALA A 95 11.60 -2.14 -0.41
C ALA A 95 12.42 -2.27 -1.71
N ILE A 96 13.21 -3.35 -1.85
CA ILE A 96 13.97 -3.62 -3.09
C ILE A 96 13.02 -3.78 -4.29
N ALA A 97 11.90 -4.50 -4.12
CA ALA A 97 10.89 -4.64 -5.16
C ALA A 97 10.32 -3.28 -5.59
N THR A 98 10.09 -2.40 -4.62
CA THR A 98 9.60 -1.03 -4.84
C THR A 98 10.61 -0.20 -5.63
N GLU A 99 11.90 -0.27 -5.31
CA GLU A 99 12.96 0.40 -6.08
C GLU A 99 13.15 -0.19 -7.49
N ALA A 100 12.83 -1.47 -7.67
CA ALA A 100 12.94 -2.14 -8.96
C ALA A 100 11.78 -1.82 -9.93
N LEU A 101 10.66 -1.26 -9.45
CA LEU A 101 9.48 -0.96 -10.28
C LEU A 101 9.81 -0.12 -11.54
N PRO A 102 10.55 1.00 -11.45
CA PRO A 102 10.84 1.82 -12.64
C PRO A 102 11.67 1.05 -13.68
N LEU A 103 12.53 0.13 -13.23
CA LEU A 103 13.36 -0.68 -14.13
C LEU A 103 12.51 -1.70 -14.90
N TYR A 104 11.54 -2.33 -14.23
CA TYR A 104 10.61 -3.24 -14.89
C TYR A 104 9.68 -2.52 -15.86
N GLU A 105 9.24 -1.32 -15.52
CA GLU A 105 8.45 -0.49 -16.43
C GLU A 105 9.24 -0.10 -17.69
N GLU A 106 10.53 0.24 -17.54
CA GLU A 106 11.42 0.53 -18.67
C GLU A 106 11.66 -0.71 -19.55
N GLU A 107 11.90 -1.89 -18.96
CA GLU A 107 12.01 -3.14 -19.70
C GLU A 107 10.74 -3.46 -20.50
N ALA A 108 9.57 -3.28 -19.88
CA ALA A 108 8.28 -3.50 -20.53
C ALA A 108 8.08 -2.53 -21.71
N LYS A 109 8.42 -1.24 -21.53
CA LYS A 109 8.38 -0.23 -22.60
C LYS A 109 9.35 -0.57 -23.73
N ALA A 110 10.57 -1.03 -23.43
CA ALA A 110 11.57 -1.41 -24.43
C ALA A 110 11.14 -2.64 -25.26
N LYS A 111 10.54 -3.65 -24.62
CA LYS A 111 9.97 -4.82 -25.32
C LYS A 111 8.85 -4.41 -26.28
N MET A 112 7.98 -3.48 -25.88
CA MET A 112 6.93 -2.97 -26.76
C MET A 112 7.46 -2.18 -27.95
N LYS A 113 8.49 -1.34 -27.78
CA LYS A 113 9.12 -0.64 -28.91
C LYS A 113 9.70 -1.62 -29.93
N ARG A 114 10.33 -2.70 -29.47
CA ARG A 114 10.87 -3.78 -30.33
C ARG A 114 9.78 -4.59 -31.01
N ALA A 115 8.66 -4.85 -30.33
CA ALA A 115 7.51 -5.57 -30.90
C ALA A 115 6.71 -4.71 -31.90
N GLY A 116 6.50 -3.42 -31.59
CA GLY A 116 5.82 -2.46 -32.47
C GLY A 116 6.58 -2.19 -33.76
N ALA A 117 7.91 -2.19 -33.72
CA ALA A 117 8.75 -2.08 -34.92
C ALA A 117 8.64 -3.30 -35.86
N LYS A 118 8.24 -4.48 -35.35
CA LYS A 118 8.06 -5.70 -36.16
C LYS A 118 6.65 -5.89 -36.72
N GLY A 119 5.64 -5.19 -36.19
CA GLY A 119 4.23 -5.35 -36.58
C GLY A 119 3.75 -4.43 -37.72
N GLY A 120 4.56 -3.45 -38.15
CA GLY A 120 4.13 -2.42 -39.12
C GLY A 120 4.16 -2.84 -40.60
N LYS A 121 4.74 -3.99 -40.96
CA LYS A 121 4.89 -4.40 -42.37
C LYS A 121 3.82 -5.35 -42.91
N ALA A 122 2.88 -5.83 -42.09
CA ALA A 122 1.98 -6.92 -42.50
C ALA A 122 0.47 -6.59 -42.46
N SER A 123 0.04 -5.38 -42.11
CA SER A 123 -1.39 -5.07 -41.93
C SER A 123 -2.03 -4.17 -42.99
N GLY A 124 -1.36 -3.92 -44.12
CA GLY A 124 -1.83 -3.00 -45.16
C GLY A 124 -2.86 -3.59 -46.13
N GLU A 125 -2.85 -4.91 -46.36
CA GLU A 125 -3.50 -5.48 -47.57
C GLU A 125 -4.86 -6.16 -47.35
N ALA A 126 -5.33 -6.32 -46.11
CA ALA A 126 -6.54 -7.12 -45.84
C ALA A 126 -7.82 -6.30 -45.57
N ARG A 127 -7.82 -4.97 -45.73
CA ARG A 127 -8.92 -4.10 -45.25
C ARG A 127 -9.90 -3.59 -46.31
N LYS A 128 -9.97 -4.20 -47.50
CA LYS A 128 -10.76 -3.67 -48.62
C LYS A 128 -11.90 -4.52 -49.17
N LYS A 129 -12.38 -5.57 -48.48
CA LYS A 129 -13.61 -6.26 -48.87
C LYS A 129 -14.47 -6.57 -47.64
N GLN A 130 -15.78 -6.41 -47.82
CA GLN A 130 -16.88 -6.62 -46.87
C GLN A 130 -17.30 -5.38 -46.06
N VAL A 131 -17.94 -4.43 -46.76
CA VAL A 131 -19.09 -3.71 -46.23
C VAL A 131 -20.16 -3.77 -47.30
N GLU A 132 -21.00 -4.78 -47.27
CA GLU A 132 -22.30 -4.76 -47.93
C GLU A 132 -23.20 -5.80 -47.24
N GLU A 133 -24.44 -5.38 -46.95
CA GLU A 133 -25.60 -6.20 -46.53
C GLU A 133 -25.57 -6.76 -45.09
N THR A 134 -26.58 -6.63 -44.22
CA THR A 134 -28.00 -6.24 -44.33
C THR A 134 -28.57 -5.83 -42.94
N LYS A 135 -29.76 -5.20 -42.99
CA LYS A 135 -30.57 -4.58 -41.93
C LYS A 135 -31.13 -5.58 -40.88
N GLY A 136 -31.51 -5.07 -39.69
CA GLY A 136 -32.10 -5.79 -38.53
C GLY A 136 -33.57 -6.26 -38.70
N PRO A 137 -34.42 -6.44 -37.64
CA PRO A 137 -34.26 -6.08 -36.22
C PRO A 137 -34.81 -7.08 -35.12
N ALA A 138 -34.46 -6.77 -33.86
CA ALA A 138 -35.15 -6.93 -32.55
C ALA A 138 -36.12 -8.11 -32.21
N LYS A 139 -35.88 -8.77 -31.05
CA LYS A 139 -36.89 -8.94 -29.97
C LYS A 139 -36.29 -9.35 -28.60
N LEU A 140 -36.91 -8.84 -27.54
CA LEU A 140 -36.65 -9.08 -26.11
C LEU A 140 -37.15 -10.46 -25.63
N GLN A 141 -36.52 -11.03 -24.61
CA GLN A 141 -37.13 -11.51 -23.34
C GLN A 141 -36.10 -12.25 -22.44
N ASP A 142 -36.02 -11.82 -21.17
CA ASP A 142 -35.63 -12.61 -19.98
C ASP A 142 -36.95 -13.17 -19.35
N PRO A 143 -36.98 -14.23 -18.50
CA PRO A 143 -36.04 -14.46 -17.38
C PRO A 143 -35.66 -15.92 -17.00
N SER A 144 -34.61 -16.02 -16.17
CA SER A 144 -34.24 -16.96 -15.06
C SER A 144 -35.24 -18.09 -14.65
N PRO A 145 -34.87 -19.19 -13.92
CA PRO A 145 -33.63 -19.44 -13.15
C PRO A 145 -33.09 -20.92 -13.10
N ALA A 146 -31.97 -21.09 -12.38
CA ALA A 146 -31.53 -22.26 -11.61
C ALA A 146 -30.95 -23.51 -12.34
N GLU A 147 -29.69 -23.83 -12.00
CA GLU A 147 -29.17 -25.13 -11.49
C GLU A 147 -27.67 -25.28 -11.82
N GLU A 148 -26.84 -25.45 -10.79
CA GLU A 148 -25.52 -26.11 -10.90
C GLU A 148 -25.75 -27.62 -10.76
N PRO A 149 -24.99 -28.50 -11.45
CA PRO A 149 -23.75 -28.99 -10.83
C PRO A 149 -22.58 -29.32 -11.80
N GLU A 150 -21.44 -29.55 -11.16
CA GLU A 150 -20.13 -29.99 -11.68
C GLU A 150 -20.17 -31.13 -12.71
N THR A 151 -19.26 -31.11 -13.69
CA THR A 151 -18.16 -32.10 -13.84
C THR A 151 -17.34 -31.87 -15.12
N THR A 152 -16.02 -31.85 -14.92
CA THR A 152 -14.92 -32.34 -15.77
C THR A 152 -14.91 -32.21 -17.31
N GLU A 153 -13.74 -31.73 -17.76
CA GLU A 153 -12.93 -32.15 -18.92
C GLU A 153 -12.68 -31.18 -20.08
N GLU A 154 -11.41 -31.22 -20.47
CA GLU A 154 -10.65 -30.32 -21.32
C GLU A 154 -11.20 -30.15 -22.73
N LYS A 155 -11.07 -28.94 -23.29
CA LYS A 155 -10.65 -28.79 -24.69
C LYS A 155 -9.96 -27.45 -24.96
N LYS A 156 -8.76 -27.59 -25.54
CA LYS A 156 -7.88 -26.58 -26.11
C LYS A 156 -8.63 -25.57 -26.99
N ALA A 157 -8.37 -24.28 -26.78
CA ALA A 157 -8.45 -23.27 -27.83
C ALA A 157 -7.30 -22.27 -27.72
N ALA A 158 -6.63 -22.07 -28.86
CA ALA A 158 -5.44 -21.25 -29.08
C ALA A 158 -5.70 -19.74 -28.86
N PRO A 159 -4.64 -18.90 -28.76
CA PRO A 159 -4.67 -17.68 -27.98
C PRO A 159 -5.31 -16.51 -28.72
N ALA A 160 -6.30 -15.88 -28.08
CA ALA A 160 -6.87 -14.62 -28.51
C ALA A 160 -5.83 -13.47 -28.48
N LYS A 161 -5.86 -12.69 -29.55
CA LYS A 161 -5.03 -11.51 -29.87
C LYS A 161 -4.89 -10.56 -28.66
N LYS A 162 -3.64 -10.32 -28.21
CA LYS A 162 -3.32 -9.31 -27.16
C LYS A 162 -3.56 -7.89 -27.69
N ALA A 163 -4.73 -7.33 -27.41
CA ALA A 163 -5.01 -5.91 -27.54
C ALA A 163 -4.21 -5.07 -26.52
N LYS A 164 -3.89 -3.83 -26.88
CA LYS A 164 -3.12 -2.85 -26.09
C LYS A 164 -3.80 -2.60 -24.72
N LYS A 165 -3.23 -3.11 -23.61
CA LYS A 165 -3.75 -2.87 -22.24
C LYS A 165 -3.48 -1.44 -21.74
N ALA A 166 -4.38 -0.92 -20.90
CA ALA A 166 -4.38 0.45 -20.38
C ALA A 166 -3.22 0.74 -19.40
N PRO A 167 -2.87 2.01 -19.09
CA PRO A 167 -1.74 2.36 -18.23
C PRO A 167 -1.81 1.79 -16.80
N LYS A 168 -3.02 1.69 -16.24
CA LYS A 168 -3.27 1.17 -14.87
C LYS A 168 -2.98 -0.33 -14.75
N ASP A 169 -3.25 -1.09 -15.82
CA ASP A 169 -2.98 -2.54 -15.90
C ASP A 169 -1.49 -2.86 -16.07
N ARG A 170 -0.67 -1.88 -16.51
CA ARG A 170 0.77 -2.06 -16.71
C ARG A 170 1.53 -1.89 -15.40
N ALA A 171 1.13 -0.91 -14.59
CA ALA A 171 1.68 -0.70 -13.25
C ALA A 171 1.43 -1.93 -12.36
N SER A 172 0.27 -2.59 -12.51
CA SER A 172 -0.02 -3.83 -11.79
C SER A 172 0.84 -5.02 -12.27
N GLU A 173 1.12 -5.14 -13.57
CA GLU A 173 1.99 -6.20 -14.10
C GLU A 173 3.47 -6.04 -13.70
N SER A 174 4.01 -4.81 -13.76
CA SER A 174 5.37 -4.52 -13.27
C SER A 174 5.49 -4.76 -11.76
N THR A 175 4.45 -4.42 -11.00
CA THR A 175 4.39 -4.71 -9.55
C THR A 175 4.32 -6.21 -9.28
N ALA A 176 3.54 -6.95 -10.06
CA ALA A 176 3.47 -8.41 -9.99
C ALA A 176 4.82 -9.07 -10.24
N LYS A 177 5.53 -8.62 -11.27
CA LYS A 177 6.87 -9.12 -11.60
C LYS A 177 7.87 -8.83 -10.48
N ALA A 178 7.91 -7.59 -9.99
CA ALA A 178 8.79 -7.19 -8.90
C ALA A 178 8.54 -7.98 -7.61
N ALA A 179 7.26 -8.14 -7.24
CA ALA A 179 6.86 -8.89 -6.05
C ALA A 179 7.23 -10.37 -6.13
N LYS A 180 6.97 -11.02 -7.29
CA LYS A 180 7.34 -12.42 -7.53
C LYS A 180 8.85 -12.61 -7.40
N GLN A 181 9.64 -11.74 -8.03
CA GLN A 181 11.09 -11.87 -8.01
C GLN A 181 11.69 -11.57 -6.64
N ALA A 182 11.09 -10.62 -5.92
CA ALA A 182 11.39 -10.36 -4.53
C ALA A 182 10.78 -11.38 -3.57
N GLY A 183 10.02 -12.38 -4.03
CA GLY A 183 9.28 -13.38 -3.25
C GLY A 183 8.49 -12.81 -2.07
N VAL A 184 7.77 -11.72 -2.33
CA VAL A 184 6.80 -11.08 -1.42
C VAL A 184 5.47 -10.89 -2.15
N SER A 185 4.39 -10.60 -1.42
CA SER A 185 3.09 -10.36 -2.07
C SER A 185 3.05 -8.98 -2.73
N GLN A 186 2.24 -8.84 -3.78
CA GLN A 186 2.04 -7.54 -4.48
C GLN A 186 1.52 -6.47 -3.53
N ARG A 187 0.61 -6.84 -2.62
CA ARG A 187 0.10 -5.95 -1.56
C ARG A 187 1.23 -5.38 -0.70
N TYR A 188 2.23 -6.20 -0.37
CA TYR A 188 3.33 -5.79 0.49
C TYR A 188 4.29 -4.80 -0.21
N VAL A 189 4.50 -4.96 -1.52
CA VAL A 189 5.22 -3.98 -2.36
C VAL A 189 4.43 -2.68 -2.46
N ALA A 190 3.11 -2.75 -2.65
CA ALA A 190 2.25 -1.57 -2.69
C ALA A 190 2.26 -0.80 -1.36
N GLU A 191 2.25 -1.50 -0.22
CA GLU A 191 2.39 -0.88 1.11
C GLU A 191 3.74 -0.17 1.27
N ALA A 192 4.85 -0.79 0.84
CA ALA A 192 6.16 -0.14 0.83
C ALA A 192 6.20 1.11 -0.07
N ALA A 193 5.60 1.05 -1.26
CA ALA A 193 5.49 2.18 -2.17
C ALA A 193 4.64 3.33 -1.59
N ALA A 194 3.55 3.01 -0.89
CA ALA A 194 2.73 4.00 -0.20
C ALA A 194 3.50 4.69 0.94
N ILE A 195 4.27 3.94 1.72
CA ILE A 195 5.15 4.49 2.77
C ILE A 195 6.18 5.44 2.15
N LYS A 196 6.82 5.06 1.04
CA LYS A 196 7.78 5.92 0.31
C LYS A 196 7.15 7.25 -0.11
N LYS A 197 5.90 7.23 -0.57
CA LYS A 197 5.16 8.44 -0.97
C LYS A 197 4.82 9.34 0.22
N LYS A 198 4.43 8.76 1.36
CA LYS A 198 4.06 9.51 2.57
C LYS A 198 5.29 10.10 3.29
N SER A 199 6.34 9.29 3.47
CA SER A 199 7.55 9.72 4.17
C SER A 199 8.78 8.94 3.69
N LEU A 200 9.66 9.64 2.98
CA LEU A 200 10.94 9.09 2.54
C LEU A 200 11.84 8.72 3.74
N ALA A 201 11.77 9.48 4.83
CA ALA A 201 12.54 9.20 6.04
C ALA A 201 12.14 7.85 6.66
N LEU A 202 10.84 7.60 6.79
CA LEU A 202 10.31 6.34 7.31
C LEU A 202 10.62 5.17 6.36
N TYR A 203 10.56 5.39 5.05
CA TYR A 203 10.91 4.37 4.07
C TYR A 203 12.37 3.93 4.15
N LYS A 204 13.31 4.86 4.38
CA LYS A 204 14.74 4.51 4.56
C LYS A 204 14.98 3.58 5.76
N LEU A 205 14.18 3.69 6.81
CA LEU A 205 14.25 2.79 7.96
C LEU A 205 13.75 1.38 7.64
N VAL A 206 12.81 1.26 6.70
CA VAL A 206 12.36 -0.03 6.17
C VAL A 206 13.44 -0.67 5.29
N GLU A 207 14.14 0.15 4.49
CA GLU A 207 15.26 -0.28 3.65
C GLU A 207 16.46 -0.76 4.48
N SER A 208 16.81 -0.06 5.56
CA SER A 208 17.87 -0.47 6.49
C SER A 208 17.49 -1.71 7.30
N GLY A 209 16.19 -1.99 7.46
CA GLY A 209 15.67 -3.11 8.25
C GLY A 209 15.43 -2.77 9.72
N GLU A 210 15.56 -1.49 10.11
CA GLU A 210 15.25 -1.01 11.46
C GLU A 210 13.74 -1.08 11.77
N VAL A 211 12.90 -0.92 10.74
CA VAL A 211 11.44 -0.91 10.89
C VAL A 211 10.79 -1.87 9.89
N ALA A 212 9.94 -2.77 10.38
CA ALA A 212 9.14 -3.63 9.51
C ALA A 212 7.96 -2.85 8.89
N ILE A 213 7.56 -3.21 7.66
CA ILE A 213 6.43 -2.57 6.95
C ILE A 213 5.14 -2.49 7.79
N PRO A 214 4.73 -3.52 8.56
CA PRO A 214 3.51 -3.42 9.37
C PRO A 214 3.56 -2.30 10.42
N LEU A 215 4.73 -2.10 11.04
CA LEU A 215 4.94 -1.02 12.00
C LEU A 215 5.05 0.33 11.28
N ALA A 216 5.81 0.39 10.19
CA ALA A 216 5.93 1.59 9.37
C ALA A 216 4.57 2.06 8.83
N LYS A 217 3.67 1.14 8.48
CA LYS A 217 2.30 1.46 8.06
C LYS A 217 1.54 2.21 9.15
N LYS A 218 1.55 1.70 10.39
CA LYS A 218 0.91 2.37 11.53
C LYS A 218 1.48 3.77 11.77
N ILE A 219 2.80 3.90 11.71
CA ILE A 219 3.47 5.21 11.87
C ILE A 219 3.09 6.15 10.71
N ALA A 220 3.00 5.64 9.49
CA ALA A 220 2.64 6.41 8.30
C ALA A 220 1.16 6.82 8.27
N ASP A 221 0.30 6.21 9.08
CA ASP A 221 -1.11 6.57 9.20
C ASP A 221 -1.33 7.72 10.21
N LEU A 222 -0.30 8.10 10.97
CA LEU A 222 -0.31 9.31 11.80
C LEU A 222 -0.22 10.58 10.95
N ASP A 223 -0.80 11.67 11.46
CA ASP A 223 -0.64 12.99 10.87
C ASP A 223 0.83 13.44 10.81
N PRO A 224 1.22 14.29 9.84
CA PRO A 224 2.62 14.68 9.66
C PRO A 224 3.35 15.20 10.91
N PRO A 225 2.72 15.98 11.83
CA PRO A 225 3.36 16.39 13.08
C PRO A 225 3.64 15.21 14.02
N HIS A 226 2.66 14.33 14.20
CA HIS A 226 2.74 13.15 15.07
C HIS A 226 3.77 12.14 14.55
N LEU A 227 3.82 11.93 13.23
CA LEU A 227 4.84 11.10 12.58
C LEU A 227 6.26 11.58 12.91
N LYS A 228 6.52 12.90 12.91
CA LYS A 228 7.84 13.45 13.26
C LYS A 228 8.20 13.20 14.72
N ILE A 229 7.24 13.29 15.64
CA ILE A 229 7.45 13.01 17.06
C ILE A 229 7.84 11.55 17.25
N VAL A 230 7.07 10.62 16.68
CA VAL A 230 7.34 9.18 16.80
C VAL A 230 8.67 8.80 16.14
N LEU A 231 9.03 9.40 15.01
CA LEU A 231 10.33 9.17 14.37
C LEU A 231 11.51 9.71 15.21
N ARG A 232 11.33 10.80 15.95
CA ARG A 232 12.36 11.38 16.83
C ARG A 232 12.58 10.51 18.05
N GLU A 233 11.50 10.14 18.75
CA GLU A 233 11.58 9.33 19.96
C GLU A 233 11.96 7.88 19.66
N GLY A 234 11.55 7.36 18.50
CA GLY A 234 11.88 6.01 18.05
C GLY A 234 13.39 5.76 17.90
N LYS A 235 14.18 6.80 17.62
CA LYS A 235 15.65 6.69 17.57
C LYS A 235 16.30 6.45 18.94
N LYS A 236 15.66 6.87 20.03
CA LYS A 236 16.20 6.75 21.38
C LYS A 236 15.83 5.43 22.04
N HIS A 237 14.58 5.01 21.91
CA HIS A 237 14.00 3.92 22.71
C HIS A 237 13.35 2.82 21.86
N GLY A 238 13.45 2.90 20.53
CA GLY A 238 12.85 1.97 19.58
C GLY A 238 11.49 2.45 19.06
N TYR A 239 11.26 2.28 17.76
CA TYR A 239 10.09 2.82 17.05
C TYR A 239 8.75 2.23 17.50
N LYS A 240 8.72 0.95 17.93
CA LYS A 240 7.49 0.31 18.44
C LYS A 240 7.08 0.97 19.75
N LYS A 241 8.02 1.06 20.69
CA LYS A 241 7.79 1.67 22.01
C LYS A 241 7.38 3.14 21.86
N ALA A 242 8.08 3.91 21.01
CA ALA A 242 7.72 5.30 20.76
C ALA A 242 6.31 5.47 20.18
N LEU A 243 5.86 4.56 19.30
CA LEU A 243 4.48 4.59 18.80
C LEU A 243 3.49 4.23 19.92
N ASP A 244 3.76 3.20 20.71
CA ASP A 244 2.89 2.76 21.80
C ASP A 244 2.77 3.85 22.89
N ASP A 245 3.89 4.46 23.30
CA ASP A 245 3.95 5.56 24.27
C ASP A 245 3.22 6.81 23.74
N PHE A 246 3.37 7.10 22.44
CA PHE A 246 2.64 8.20 21.81
C PHE A 246 1.13 7.93 21.81
N LEU A 247 0.70 6.73 21.41
CA LEU A 247 -0.72 6.37 21.40
C LEU A 247 -1.32 6.31 22.80
N ALA A 248 -0.53 5.95 23.83
CA ALA A 248 -0.97 5.96 25.22
C ALA A 248 -1.35 7.36 25.72
N GLN A 249 -0.74 8.43 25.20
CA GLN A 249 -1.09 9.82 25.54
C GLN A 249 -2.51 10.20 25.09
N PHE A 250 -3.04 9.49 24.09
CA PHE A 250 -4.39 9.71 23.55
C PHE A 250 -5.36 8.59 23.92
N ARG A 251 -4.95 7.61 24.74
CA ARG A 251 -5.89 6.64 25.30
C ARG A 251 -6.75 7.38 26.34
N PRO A 252 -8.09 7.25 26.28
CA PRO A 252 -8.94 7.63 27.39
C PRO A 252 -8.39 6.93 28.64
N LYS A 253 -8.25 7.66 29.74
CA LYS A 253 -7.98 7.01 31.04
C LYS A 253 -9.10 5.99 31.28
N ASP A 254 -8.81 4.88 31.93
CA ASP A 254 -9.77 3.78 32.15
C ASP A 254 -11.08 4.25 32.85
N ASP A 255 -11.08 5.45 33.44
CA ASP A 255 -12.23 6.11 34.08
C ASP A 255 -13.10 6.97 33.13
N GLU A 256 -12.72 7.19 31.86
CA GLU A 256 -13.56 7.92 30.91
C GLU A 256 -14.57 7.00 30.21
N PRO A 257 -15.87 7.36 30.21
CA PRO A 257 -16.90 6.55 29.56
C PRO A 257 -16.59 6.37 28.08
N SER A 258 -16.69 5.14 27.58
CA SER A 258 -16.35 4.84 26.19
C SER A 258 -17.17 5.71 25.22
N GLN A 259 -16.68 5.93 24.00
CA GLN A 259 -17.46 6.66 22.98
C GLN A 259 -18.85 6.05 22.75
N ARG A 260 -19.00 4.72 22.93
CA ARG A 260 -20.30 4.04 22.87
C ARG A 260 -21.20 4.42 24.05
N ASP A 261 -20.65 4.56 25.25
CA ASP A 261 -21.39 4.97 26.44
C ASP A 261 -21.83 6.42 26.33
N LEU A 262 -20.97 7.31 25.84
CA LEU A 262 -21.32 8.70 25.56
C LEU A 262 -22.44 8.81 24.52
N VAL A 263 -22.35 8.07 23.41
CA VAL A 263 -23.41 8.01 22.39
C VAL A 263 -24.71 7.46 22.97
N THR A 264 -24.64 6.45 23.84
CA THR A 264 -25.83 5.87 24.49
C THR A 264 -26.46 6.84 25.48
N LYS A 265 -25.65 7.55 26.27
CA LYS A 265 -26.11 8.63 27.16
C LYS A 265 -26.76 9.77 26.37
N LEU A 266 -26.14 10.18 25.26
CA LEU A 266 -26.69 11.20 24.37
C LEU A 266 -28.05 10.78 23.79
N LYS A 267 -28.18 9.53 23.32
CA LYS A 267 -29.46 8.99 22.81
C LYS A 267 -30.55 8.94 23.88
N ARG A 268 -30.20 8.65 25.13
CA ARG A 268 -31.15 8.68 26.25
C ARG A 268 -31.59 10.11 26.54
N ALA A 269 -30.66 11.06 26.59
CA ALA A 269 -30.94 12.47 26.79
C ALA A 269 -31.81 13.06 25.67
N THR A 270 -31.55 12.72 24.40
CA THR A 270 -32.38 13.17 23.28
C THR A 270 -33.79 12.60 23.36
N LYS A 271 -33.94 11.31 23.72
CA LYS A 271 -35.26 10.70 23.91
C LYS A 271 -36.04 11.34 25.07
N GLN A 272 -35.36 11.70 26.15
CA GLN A 272 -35.98 12.44 27.27
C GLN A 272 -36.41 13.85 26.84
N ALA A 273 -35.58 14.56 26.08
CA ALA A 273 -35.91 15.87 25.54
C ALA A 273 -37.11 15.83 24.57
N GLU A 274 -37.17 14.81 23.71
CA GLU A 274 -38.33 14.57 22.82
C GLU A 274 -39.61 14.31 23.61
N ALA A 275 -39.55 13.50 24.68
CA ALA A 275 -40.69 13.24 25.55
C ALA A 275 -41.17 14.51 26.27
N LEU A 276 -40.24 15.31 26.80
CA LEU A 276 -40.53 16.63 27.40
C LEU A 276 -41.16 17.60 26.39
N ASN A 277 -40.69 17.59 25.15
CA ASN A 277 -41.25 18.46 24.11
C ASN A 277 -42.66 18.01 23.71
N ALA A 278 -42.92 16.71 23.67
CA ALA A 278 -44.25 16.17 23.41
C ALA A 278 -45.23 16.49 24.54
N THR A 279 -44.81 16.42 25.81
CA THR A 279 -45.65 16.80 26.95
C THR A 279 -45.90 18.31 26.97
N LEU A 280 -44.91 19.15 26.67
CA LEU A 280 -45.08 20.60 26.51
C LEU A 280 -46.07 20.92 25.39
N SER A 281 -45.98 20.24 24.25
CA SER A 281 -46.93 20.41 23.14
C SER A 281 -48.35 19.99 23.53
N ALA A 282 -48.51 18.88 24.25
CA ALA A 282 -49.82 18.43 24.73
C ALA A 282 -50.40 19.39 25.78
N ALA A 283 -49.57 19.91 26.68
CA ALA A 283 -49.95 20.93 27.65
C ALA A 283 -50.32 22.26 26.96
N ALA A 284 -49.61 22.65 25.90
CA ALA A 284 -49.93 23.83 25.10
C ALA A 284 -51.27 23.67 24.35
N GLU A 285 -51.57 22.49 23.82
CA GLU A 285 -52.87 22.20 23.20
C GLU A 285 -54.00 22.14 24.23
N MET A 286 -53.76 21.58 25.42
CA MET A 286 -54.72 21.65 26.53
C MET A 286 -54.93 23.11 26.98
N ALA A 287 -53.87 23.90 27.08
CA ALA A 287 -53.96 25.32 27.41
C ALA A 287 -54.75 26.09 26.35
N LYS A 288 -54.56 25.81 25.05
CA LYS A 288 -55.39 26.38 23.97
C LYS A 288 -56.87 25.99 24.10
N LYS A 289 -57.17 24.73 24.43
CA LYS A 289 -58.54 24.26 24.66
C LYS A 289 -59.15 24.92 25.91
N LEU A 290 -58.38 25.07 26.98
CA LEU A 290 -58.78 25.77 28.20
C LEU A 290 -58.93 27.28 27.98
N ASN A 291 -58.21 27.87 27.04
CA ASN A 291 -58.33 29.28 26.65
C ASN A 291 -59.63 29.59 25.86
N ILE A 292 -60.44 28.57 25.57
CA ILE A 292 -61.81 28.73 25.05
C ILE A 292 -62.81 28.88 26.23
N GLU A 293 -62.48 28.42 27.42
CA GLU A 293 -63.27 28.60 28.65
C GLU A 293 -62.58 29.58 29.62
N LYS A 294 -62.43 30.81 29.12
CA LYS A 294 -62.15 32.10 29.79
C LYS A 294 -61.67 32.05 31.26
N GLY A 295 -60.40 32.40 31.48
CA GLY A 295 -59.92 33.09 32.68
C GLY A 295 -59.32 32.24 33.81
N GLN A 296 -59.86 31.05 34.10
CA GLN A 296 -59.37 30.23 35.23
C GLN A 296 -58.15 29.36 34.87
N GLY A 297 -57.95 29.04 33.60
CA GLY A 297 -56.87 28.15 33.14
C GLY A 297 -55.46 28.74 33.25
N LEU A 298 -55.31 30.06 33.26
CA LEU A 298 -54.01 30.73 33.40
C LEU A 298 -53.38 30.52 34.78
N ILE A 299 -54.20 30.44 35.83
CA ILE A 299 -53.73 30.22 37.20
C ILE A 299 -53.22 28.79 37.37
N ASN A 300 -54.00 27.81 36.90
CA ASN A 300 -53.62 26.39 36.96
C ASN A 300 -52.39 26.08 36.09
N LEU A 301 -52.19 26.80 34.99
CA LEU A 301 -51.03 26.60 34.11
C LEU A 301 -49.72 27.07 34.78
N ILE A 302 -49.76 28.20 35.52
CA ILE A 302 -48.62 28.71 36.28
C ILE A 302 -48.22 27.72 37.38
N GLU A 303 -49.18 27.21 38.13
CA GLU A 303 -48.94 26.21 39.19
C GLU A 303 -48.38 24.88 38.65
N LEU A 304 -48.86 24.44 37.48
CA LEU A 304 -48.35 23.23 36.82
C LEU A 304 -46.92 23.41 36.31
N THR A 305 -46.59 24.60 35.79
CA THR A 305 -45.21 24.90 35.36
C THR A 305 -44.25 25.00 36.54
N ASP A 306 -44.69 25.53 37.69
CA ASP A 306 -43.85 25.60 38.89
C ASP A 306 -43.61 24.21 39.51
N THR A 307 -44.61 23.34 39.54
CA THR A 307 -44.44 21.95 39.98
C THR A 307 -43.56 21.14 39.02
N ALA A 308 -43.70 21.33 37.70
CA ALA A 308 -42.81 20.70 36.72
C ALA A 308 -41.35 21.15 36.88
N ASN A 309 -41.13 22.45 37.14
CA ASN A 309 -39.80 23.00 37.40
C ASN A 309 -39.19 22.50 38.73
N GLN A 310 -40.00 22.29 39.78
CA GLN A 310 -39.54 21.70 41.04
C GLN A 310 -39.13 20.24 40.88
N LEU A 311 -39.92 19.44 40.16
CA LEU A 311 -39.59 18.04 39.84
C LEU A 311 -38.31 17.94 38.99
N ALA A 312 -38.14 18.81 37.99
CA ALA A 312 -36.92 18.86 37.19
C ALA A 312 -35.67 19.19 38.03
N ARG A 313 -35.81 20.05 39.05
CA ARG A 313 -34.73 20.39 39.99
C ARG A 313 -34.41 19.25 40.98
N GLN A 314 -35.38 18.43 41.35
CA GLN A 314 -35.14 17.23 42.17
C GLN A 314 -34.38 16.16 41.37
N ILE A 315 -34.81 15.91 40.12
CA ILE A 315 -34.14 14.93 39.24
C ILE A 315 -32.70 15.36 38.90
N ALA A 316 -32.39 16.65 38.90
CA ALA A 316 -31.03 17.16 38.68
C ALA A 316 -30.11 17.08 39.91
N LYS A 317 -30.64 16.75 41.10
CA LYS A 317 -29.87 16.62 42.36
C LYS A 317 -29.55 15.17 42.76
N ASP A 318 -30.27 14.20 42.20
CA ASP A 318 -30.01 12.75 42.34
C ASP A 318 -29.10 12.23 41.20
#